data_AF-A0A3D0HAR6-F1
#
_entry.id   AF-A0A3D0HAR6-F1
#
_cell.length_a   1.000
_cell.length_b   1.000
_cell.length_c   1.000
_cell.angle_alpha   90.00
_cell.angle_beta   90.00
_cell.angle_gamma   90.00
#
_symmetry.space_group_name_H-M   'P 1'
#
loop_
_entity.id
_entity.type
_entity.pdbx_description
1 polymer ?
#
loop_
_entity_poly.entity_id
_entity_poly.type
_entity_poly.pdbx_seq_one_letter_code
_entity_poly.pdbx_strand_id
1 'polypeptide(L)'
;MTQKPPRSACQPPEKWFRGDGSVVACTEKVKVLEENWAELREQLQEALDDAILMGCTASQVKAEFKRLVDELPVRYAEQDGAGRDDR
;
A
#
# COMPACT_ATOMS: atom_id res chain seq x y z
N MET A 1 -29.89 -12.64 -11.65
CA MET A 1 -29.38 -12.05 -10.39
C MET A 1 -28.04 -12.71 -10.08
N THR A 2 -26.98 -12.32 -10.80
CA THR A 2 -25.66 -12.91 -10.58
C THR A 2 -24.97 -12.09 -9.50
N GLN A 3 -24.93 -12.63 -8.28
CA GLN A 3 -24.15 -12.05 -7.20
C GLN A 3 -22.68 -12.05 -7.62
N LYS A 4 -22.13 -10.86 -7.82
CA LYS A 4 -20.68 -10.64 -7.94
C LYS A 4 -20.07 -11.11 -6.60
N PRO A 5 -19.09 -12.01 -6.59
CA PRO A 5 -18.48 -12.48 -5.35
C PRO A 5 -17.94 -11.27 -4.56
N PRO A 6 -17.97 -11.29 -3.21
CA PRO A 6 -17.46 -10.17 -2.43
C PRO A 6 -16.00 -9.97 -2.83
N ARG A 7 -15.67 -8.78 -3.35
CA ARG A 7 -14.28 -8.40 -3.61
C ARG A 7 -13.52 -8.64 -2.31
N SER A 8 -12.61 -9.60 -2.30
CA SER A 8 -11.75 -9.88 -1.16
C SER A 8 -11.15 -8.57 -0.65
N ALA A 9 -11.46 -8.25 0.61
CA ALA A 9 -11.34 -6.95 1.23
C ALA A 9 -9.90 -6.64 1.65
N CYS A 10 -9.01 -6.46 0.67
CA CYS A 10 -7.83 -5.65 0.91
C CYS A 10 -8.37 -4.22 1.03
N GLN A 11 -8.42 -3.68 2.25
CA GLN A 11 -8.71 -2.28 2.54
C GLN A 11 -7.39 -1.61 2.91
N PRO A 12 -7.25 -0.29 2.72
CA PRO A 12 -6.11 0.42 3.25
C PRO A 12 -6.01 0.25 4.78
N PRO A 13 -4.82 0.47 5.38
CA PRO A 13 -4.65 0.47 6.83
C PRO A 13 -5.64 1.40 7.54
N GLU A 14 -6.13 1.02 8.73
CA GLU A 14 -7.04 1.86 9.53
C GLU A 14 -6.39 3.20 9.93
N LYS A 15 -5.07 3.20 10.16
CA LYS A 15 -4.29 4.37 10.58
C LYS A 15 -2.91 4.33 9.95
N TRP A 16 -2.42 5.51 9.58
CA TRP A 16 -1.04 5.75 9.17
C TRP A 16 -0.30 6.46 10.30
N PHE A 17 0.98 6.14 10.47
CA PHE A 17 1.79 6.63 11.59
C PHE A 17 2.97 7.47 11.09
N ARG A 18 3.35 8.44 11.92
CA ARG A 18 4.55 9.27 11.81
C ARG A 18 5.76 8.55 12.40
N GLY A 19 6.95 9.13 12.22
CA GLY A 19 8.20 8.60 12.80
C GLY A 19 8.16 8.52 14.33
N ASP A 20 7.52 9.50 14.96
CA ASP A 20 7.28 9.53 16.41
C ASP A 20 6.15 8.59 16.90
N GLY A 21 5.53 7.83 16.01
CA GLY A 21 4.41 6.92 16.33
C GLY A 21 3.05 7.60 16.50
N SER A 22 2.94 8.92 16.32
CA SER A 22 1.64 9.60 16.29
C SER A 22 0.89 9.34 14.99
N VAL A 23 -0.44 9.46 15.00
CA VAL A 23 -1.27 9.20 13.81
C VAL A 23 -1.20 10.37 12.82
N VAL A 24 -1.12 10.07 11.52
CA VAL A 24 -1.32 11.05 10.45
C VAL A 24 -2.80 11.46 10.43
N ALA A 25 -3.13 12.57 11.09
CA ALA A 25 -4.52 13.03 11.25
C ALA A 25 -5.04 13.95 10.13
N CYS A 26 -4.17 14.47 9.27
CA CYS A 26 -4.57 15.34 8.16
C CYS A 26 -5.32 14.53 7.10
N THR A 27 -6.59 14.89 6.86
CA THR A 27 -7.50 14.18 5.94
C THR A 27 -6.96 14.11 4.52
N GLU A 28 -6.38 15.19 4.01
CA GLU A 28 -5.82 15.24 2.65
C GLU A 28 -4.60 14.31 2.52
N LYS A 29 -3.74 14.23 3.56
CA LYS A 29 -2.61 13.29 3.56
C LYS A 29 -3.09 11.84 3.58
N VAL A 30 -4.07 11.52 4.42
CA VAL A 30 -4.64 10.17 4.49
C VAL A 30 -5.27 9.78 3.15
N LYS A 31 -6.02 10.69 2.51
CA LYS A 31 -6.62 10.44 1.20
C LYS A 31 -5.56 10.07 0.15
N VAL A 32 -4.46 10.82 0.07
CA VAL A 32 -3.35 10.51 -0.85
C VAL A 32 -2.75 9.13 -0.55
N LEU A 33 -2.59 8.76 0.72
CA LEU A 33 -2.08 7.44 1.10
C LEU A 33 -3.04 6.30 0.72
N GLU A 34 -4.35 6.52 0.84
CA GLU A 34 -5.39 5.57 0.42
C GLU A 34 -5.45 5.40 -1.11
N GLU A 35 -5.33 6.51 -1.86
CA GLU A 35 -5.23 6.50 -3.33
C GLU A 35 -3.99 5.71 -3.78
N ASN A 36 -2.82 6.00 -3.21
CA ASN A 36 -1.57 5.26 -3.48
C ASN A 36 -1.72 3.76 -3.17
N TRP A 37 -2.38 3.41 -2.06
CA TRP A 37 -2.61 2.03 -1.67
C TRP A 37 -3.49 1.30 -2.70
N ALA A 38 -4.54 1.96 -3.20
CA ALA A 38 -5.46 1.40 -4.17
C ALA A 38 -4.77 1.17 -5.52
N GLU A 39 -3.99 2.15 -5.99
CA GLU A 39 -3.21 2.07 -7.22
C GLU A 39 -2.19 0.93 -7.15
N LEU A 40 -1.41 0.86 -6.07
CA LEU A 40 -0.40 -0.19 -5.89
C LEU A 40 -1.04 -1.59 -5.85
N ARG A 41 -2.20 -1.73 -5.21
CA ARG A 41 -2.94 -3.00 -5.17
C ARG A 41 -3.33 -3.47 -6.59
N GLU A 42 -3.80 -2.55 -7.43
CA GLU A 42 -4.19 -2.86 -8.80
C GLU A 42 -2.97 -3.24 -9.64
N GLN A 43 -1.88 -2.47 -9.56
CA GLN A 43 -0.63 -2.76 -10.26
C GLN A 43 -0.02 -4.11 -9.85
N LEU A 44 -0.01 -4.43 -8.54
CA LEU A 44 0.48 -5.72 -8.06
C LEU A 44 -0.40 -6.89 -8.51
N GLN A 45 -1.71 -6.67 -8.64
CA GLN A 45 -2.63 -7.69 -9.13
C GLN A 45 -2.40 -7.97 -10.62
N GLU A 46 -2.28 -6.93 -11.45
CA GLU A 46 -1.97 -7.06 -12.88
C GLU A 46 -0.63 -7.77 -13.08
N ALA A 47 0.43 -7.35 -12.36
CA ALA A 47 1.74 -8.00 -12.44
C ALA A 47 1.71 -9.47 -11.96
N LEU A 48 0.90 -9.79 -10.96
CA LEU A 48 0.69 -11.18 -10.53
C LEU A 48 -0.02 -11.98 -11.63
N ASP A 49 -1.11 -11.48 -12.19
CA ASP A 49 -1.91 -12.16 -13.21
C ASP A 49 -1.07 -12.44 -14.46
N ASP A 50 -0.23 -11.48 -14.89
CA ASP A 50 0.73 -11.66 -15.98
C ASP A 50 1.74 -12.77 -15.65
N ALA A 51 2.31 -12.78 -14.44
CA ALA A 51 3.27 -13.82 -14.04
C ALA A 51 2.62 -15.21 -14.02
N ILE A 52 1.36 -15.33 -13.58
CA ILE A 52 0.61 -16.59 -13.62
C ILE A 52 0.35 -17.03 -15.06
N LEU A 53 -0.04 -16.10 -15.94
CA LEU A 53 -0.25 -16.37 -17.36
C LEU A 53 1.02 -16.88 -18.04
N MET A 54 2.19 -16.42 -17.59
CA MET A 54 3.51 -16.87 -18.05
C MET A 54 3.98 -18.19 -17.40
N GLY A 55 3.19 -18.79 -16.52
CA GLY A 55 3.47 -20.11 -15.91
C GLY A 55 4.19 -20.07 -14.57
N CYS A 56 4.31 -18.90 -13.92
CA CYS A 56 4.86 -18.82 -12.56
C CYS A 56 3.86 -19.31 -11.50
N THR A 57 4.37 -19.63 -10.30
CA THR A 57 3.50 -19.92 -9.14
C THR A 57 3.18 -18.65 -8.36
N ALA A 58 1.94 -18.52 -7.89
CA ALA A 58 1.51 -17.33 -7.14
C ALA A 58 2.28 -17.14 -5.82
N SER A 59 2.67 -18.23 -5.16
CA SER A 59 3.44 -18.19 -3.92
C SER A 59 4.83 -17.60 -4.15
N GLN A 60 5.53 -18.02 -5.20
CA GLN A 60 6.85 -17.51 -5.56
C GLN A 60 6.77 -16.02 -5.93
N VAL A 61 5.83 -15.63 -6.79
CA VAL A 61 5.69 -14.22 -7.23
C VAL A 61 5.38 -13.31 -6.04
N LYS A 62 4.48 -13.71 -5.15
CA LYS A 62 4.17 -12.95 -3.92
C LYS A 62 5.38 -12.83 -2.99
N ALA A 63 6.20 -13.88 -2.88
CA ALA A 63 7.42 -13.83 -2.08
C ALA A 63 8.44 -12.84 -2.66
N GLU A 64 8.62 -12.82 -3.98
CA GLU A 64 9.50 -11.86 -4.65
C GLU A 64 8.99 -10.41 -4.55
N PHE A 65 7.68 -10.18 -4.68
CA PHE A 65 7.11 -8.84 -4.46
C PHE A 65 7.31 -8.36 -3.02
N LYS A 66 7.16 -9.26 -2.03
CA LYS A 66 7.48 -8.92 -0.64
C LYS A 66 8.95 -8.57 -0.47
N ARG A 67 9.87 -9.37 -1.03
CA ARG A 67 11.31 -9.10 -0.98
C ARG A 67 11.65 -7.76 -1.63
N LEU A 68 11.04 -7.45 -2.78
CA LEU A 68 11.22 -6.17 -3.47
C LEU A 68 10.81 -4.99 -2.59
N VAL A 69 9.65 -5.06 -1.93
CA VAL A 69 9.18 -4.01 -1.00
C VAL A 69 10.12 -3.87 0.19
N ASP A 70 10.59 -4.97 0.77
CA ASP A 70 11.51 -4.98 1.91
C ASP A 70 12.89 -4.37 1.54
N GLU A 71 13.30 -4.38 0.27
CA GLU A 71 14.58 -3.82 -0.23
C GLU A 71 14.50 -2.35 -0.67
N LEU A 72 13.32 -1.72 -0.67
CA LEU A 72 13.17 -0.33 -1.10
C LEU A 72 13.92 0.64 -0.16
N PRO A 73 14.81 1.51 -0.68
CA PRO A 73 15.52 2.46 0.16
C PRO A 73 14.60 3.60 0.60
N VAL A 74 14.65 3.95 1.88
CA VAL A 74 14.03 5.18 2.40
C VAL A 74 14.85 6.37 1.91
N ARG A 75 14.19 7.33 1.21
CA ARG A 75 14.85 8.49 0.59
C ARG A 75 14.55 9.82 1.28
N TYR A 76 13.58 9.83 2.17
CA TYR A 76 13.11 11.02 2.86
C TYR A 76 13.19 10.81 4.37
N ALA A 77 13.52 11.86 5.12
CA ALA A 77 13.48 11.81 6.57
C ALA A 77 12.05 11.60 7.07
N GLU A 78 11.91 10.82 8.14
CA GLU A 78 10.62 10.62 8.81
C GLU A 78 10.14 11.94 9.42
N GLN A 79 8.84 12.20 9.33
CA GLN A 79 8.23 13.39 9.92
C GLN A 79 7.76 13.07 11.33
N ASP A 80 8.11 13.90 12.30
CA ASP A 80 7.56 13.87 13.65
C ASP A 80 6.36 14.81 13.78
N GLY A 81 5.50 14.58 14.78
CA GLY A 81 4.34 15.41 15.09
C GLY A 81 4.68 16.80 15.64
N ALA A 82 5.95 17.06 15.97
CA ALA A 82 6.43 18.32 16.52
C ALA A 82 6.85 19.33 15.42
N GLY A 83 6.00 19.53 14.43
CA GLY A 83 6.16 20.56 13.41
C GLY A 83 4.92 21.43 13.40
N ARG A 84 5.04 22.63 13.98
CA ARG A 84 4.06 23.72 13.97
C ARG A 84 3.35 23.76 12.60
N ASP A 85 2.08 23.39 12.59
CA ASP A 85 1.15 23.57 11.47
C ASP A 85 1.21 25.05 11.08
N ASP A 86 1.91 25.35 9.99
CA ASP A 86 2.11 26.72 9.53
C ASP A 86 0.76 27.23 9.03
N ARG A 87 0.30 28.26 9.77
CA ARG A 87 -0.95 29.00 9.63
C ARG A 87 -1.24 29.46 8.21
#